data_AF-Q2QTL9-F1
#
_entry.id   AF-Q2QTL9-F1
#
_cell.length_a   1.000
_cell.length_b   1.000
_cell.length_c   1.000
_cell.angle_alpha   90.00
_cell.angle_beta   90.00
_cell.angle_gamma   90.00
#
_symmetry.space_group_name_H-M   'P 1'
#
loop_
_entity.id
_entity.type
_entity.pdbx_description
1 polymer ?
#
loop_
_entity_poly.entity_id
_entity_poly.type
_entity_poly.pdbx_seq_one_letter_code
_entity_poly.pdbx_strand_id
1 'polypeptide(L)'
;MMWTTMLETFTLPAGTEDKVKRWTLKKMAEQFQSFKRDLYQKYILKGQTPNFDTFPKLRDHWDEFVAYKTGEQGQAMMERNKENAAKKKYHHHLGSGGYSVAMPKWEEIEASLLERGIESATANWPERSKFWYYTHGGTLNPADGSLVFGDQIREAARRLTDTVEASSQGMFRPDKGKDELSLALQTPEYPGRTRGKGVIPWKIGFKEDIHTYRSRMGSKRDTEAKIADLEFRVSNYELSMQEEVARKGDERMTTHRSNDP
;
A
#
# COMPACT_ATOMS: atom_id res chain seq x y z
N MET A 1 24.77 16.59 25.60
CA MET A 1 23.74 16.03 24.68
C MET A 1 24.34 15.95 23.28
N MET A 2 24.02 14.99 22.42
CA MET A 2 24.62 14.90 21.07
C MET A 2 24.44 16.17 20.22
N TRP A 3 23.34 16.91 20.42
CA TRP A 3 23.10 18.20 19.78
C TRP A 3 24.11 19.28 20.22
N THR A 4 24.48 19.34 21.50
CA THR A 4 25.42 20.35 22.00
C THR A 4 26.82 20.11 21.47
N THR A 5 27.25 18.85 21.39
CA THR A 5 28.54 18.46 20.80
C THR A 5 28.62 18.79 19.31
N MET A 6 27.51 18.73 18.57
CA MET A 6 27.49 19.15 17.16
C MET A 6 27.70 20.66 17.02
N LEU A 7 27.10 21.46 17.90
CA LEU A 7 27.27 22.92 17.91
C LEU A 7 28.67 23.38 18.30
N GLU A 8 29.48 22.54 18.95
CA GLU A 8 30.90 22.84 19.21
C GLU A 8 31.73 22.91 17.91
N THR A 9 31.28 22.25 16.84
CA THR A 9 32.02 22.18 15.56
C THR A 9 31.38 23.00 14.44
N PHE A 10 30.08 23.29 14.51
CA PHE A 10 29.33 23.92 13.42
C PHE A 10 28.59 25.19 13.86
N THR A 11 28.72 26.26 13.07
CA THR A 11 27.92 27.49 13.21
C THR A 11 26.69 27.44 12.31
N LEU A 12 25.51 27.74 12.85
CA LEU A 12 24.24 27.67 12.13
C LEU A 12 23.74 29.06 11.72
N PRO A 13 23.12 29.21 10.53
CA PRO A 13 22.42 30.44 10.17
C PRO A 13 21.24 30.72 11.12
N ALA A 14 21.05 32.00 11.45
CA ALA A 14 19.95 32.43 12.33
C ALA A 14 18.58 31.96 11.82
N GLY A 15 17.73 31.48 12.73
CA GLY A 15 16.38 30.99 12.42
C GLY A 15 16.31 29.57 11.83
N THR A 16 17.45 28.87 11.65
CA THR A 16 17.46 27.50 11.11
C THR A 16 17.58 26.40 12.17
N GLU A 17 17.89 26.79 13.42
CA GLU A 17 18.25 25.89 14.52
C GLU A 17 17.26 24.75 14.72
N ASP A 18 15.97 25.05 14.79
CA ASP A 18 14.92 24.05 15.01
C ASP A 18 14.85 22.98 13.92
N LYS A 19 15.01 23.41 12.67
CA LYS A 19 14.96 22.52 11.50
C LYS A 19 16.21 21.64 11.47
N VAL A 20 17.38 22.24 11.69
CA VAL A 20 18.67 21.54 11.71
C VAL A 20 18.73 20.56 12.88
N LYS A 21 18.26 20.95 14.07
CA LYS A 21 18.20 20.10 15.25
C LYS A 21 17.33 18.87 15.01
N ARG A 22 16.10 19.07 14.51
CA ARG A 22 15.18 17.96 14.18
C ARG A 22 15.79 17.01 13.16
N TRP A 23 16.38 17.54 12.09
CA TRP A 23 17.01 16.72 11.06
C TRP A 23 18.23 15.96 11.58
N THR A 24 19.09 16.62 12.34
CA THR A 24 20.33 16.04 12.90
C THR A 24 20.02 14.92 13.87
N LEU A 25 19.12 15.13 14.82
CA LEU A 25 18.71 14.10 15.77
C LEU A 25 18.05 12.91 15.05
N LYS A 26 17.22 13.17 14.04
CA LYS A 26 16.66 12.11 13.19
C LYS A 26 17.75 11.30 12.50
N LYS A 27 18.76 11.96 11.94
CA LYS A 27 19.88 11.27 11.27
C LYS A 27 20.74 10.47 12.22
N MET A 28 21.05 11.01 13.39
CA MET A 28 21.76 10.27 14.44
C MET A 28 20.99 9.01 14.86
N ALA A 29 19.67 9.11 15.02
CA ALA A 29 18.82 7.96 15.32
C ALA A 29 18.84 6.89 14.20
N GLU A 30 18.74 7.31 12.92
CA GLU A 30 18.84 6.41 11.75
C GLU A 30 20.20 5.69 11.70
N GLN A 31 21.31 6.40 11.96
CA GLN A 31 22.65 5.82 12.00
C GLN A 31 22.81 4.83 13.15
N PHE A 32 22.32 5.18 14.36
CA PHE A 32 22.40 4.29 15.51
C PHE A 32 21.56 3.02 15.33
N GLN A 33 20.38 3.12 14.68
CA GLN A 33 19.58 1.94 14.32
C GLN A 33 20.31 1.02 13.34
N SER A 34 20.95 1.59 12.32
CA SER A 34 21.74 0.82 11.34
C SER A 34 22.96 0.17 11.98
N PHE A 35 23.67 0.88 12.85
CA PHE A 35 24.78 0.32 13.63
C PHE A 35 24.36 -0.90 14.46
N LYS A 36 23.23 -0.82 15.18
CA LYS A 36 22.69 -1.96 15.95
C LYS A 36 22.31 -3.15 15.07
N ARG A 37 21.75 -2.90 13.87
CA ARG A 37 21.46 -3.96 12.89
C ARG A 37 22.75 -4.65 12.45
N ASP A 38 23.79 -3.88 12.15
CA ASP A 38 25.06 -4.41 11.67
C ASP A 38 25.78 -5.22 12.77
N LEU A 39 25.73 -4.75 14.03
CA LEU A 39 26.24 -5.52 15.18
C LEU A 39 25.53 -6.88 15.31
N TYR A 40 24.20 -6.89 15.18
CA TYR A 40 23.43 -8.13 15.23
C TYR A 40 23.81 -9.11 14.11
N GLN A 41 23.87 -8.63 12.86
CA GLN A 41 24.17 -9.45 11.69
C GLN A 41 25.60 -9.98 11.67
N LYS A 42 26.57 -9.14 12.05
CA LYS A 42 28.00 -9.50 11.98
C LYS A 42 28.45 -10.36 13.15
N TYR A 43 27.92 -10.13 14.35
CA TYR A 43 28.42 -10.73 15.58
C TYR A 43 27.40 -11.69 16.21
N ILE A 44 26.22 -11.20 16.58
CA ILE A 44 25.24 -11.99 17.35
C ILE A 44 24.78 -13.23 16.56
N LEU A 45 24.39 -13.07 15.30
CA LEU A 45 23.95 -14.21 14.45
C LEU A 45 25.06 -15.25 14.22
N LYS A 46 26.33 -14.85 14.35
CA LYS A 46 27.48 -15.73 14.16
C LYS A 46 28.03 -16.28 15.49
N GLY A 47 27.43 -15.93 16.62
CA GLY A 47 27.94 -16.28 17.95
C GLY A 47 29.30 -15.64 18.26
N GLN A 48 29.61 -14.49 17.67
CA GLN A 48 30.88 -13.78 17.82
C GLN A 48 30.71 -12.53 18.69
N THR A 49 31.84 -12.04 19.24
CA THR A 49 31.91 -10.78 19.98
C THR A 49 32.77 -9.78 19.18
N PRO A 50 32.33 -8.51 19.05
CA PRO A 50 33.12 -7.48 18.37
C PRO A 50 34.43 -7.19 19.10
N ASN A 51 35.44 -6.73 18.33
CA ASN A 51 36.67 -6.22 18.95
C ASN A 51 36.36 -4.91 19.70
N PHE A 52 36.48 -4.95 21.04
CA PHE A 52 36.24 -3.80 21.89
C PHE A 52 37.32 -2.72 21.80
N ASP A 53 38.50 -3.01 21.24
CA ASP A 53 39.48 -1.95 20.95
C ASP A 53 38.97 -1.03 19.83
N THR A 54 38.18 -1.59 18.92
CA THR A 54 37.49 -0.83 17.87
C THR A 54 36.21 -0.16 18.39
N PHE A 55 35.51 -0.80 19.33
CA PHE A 55 34.28 -0.27 19.93
C PHE A 55 34.34 -0.21 21.46
N PRO A 56 35.17 0.66 22.07
CA PRO A 56 35.39 0.64 23.52
C PRO A 56 34.11 0.86 24.33
N LYS A 57 33.26 1.78 23.84
CA LYS A 57 31.98 2.14 24.48
C LYS A 57 30.92 1.04 24.42
N LEU A 58 31.15 -0.02 23.65
CA LEU A 58 30.21 -1.14 23.54
C LEU A 58 30.44 -2.18 24.65
N ARG A 59 31.64 -2.23 25.23
CA ARG A 59 32.06 -3.27 26.18
C ARG A 59 31.07 -3.42 27.34
N ASP A 60 30.73 -2.31 28.00
CA ASP A 60 29.88 -2.32 29.19
C ASP A 60 28.40 -2.61 28.89
N HIS A 61 27.99 -2.50 27.62
CA HIS A 61 26.61 -2.67 27.17
C HIS A 61 26.41 -3.92 26.29
N TRP A 62 27.47 -4.67 26.01
CA TRP A 62 27.41 -5.75 25.04
C TRP A 62 26.51 -6.88 25.50
N ASP A 63 26.70 -7.36 26.73
CA ASP A 63 25.92 -8.49 27.26
C ASP A 63 24.43 -8.15 27.38
N GLU A 64 24.10 -6.94 27.83
CA GLU A 64 22.72 -6.44 27.86
C GLU A 64 22.12 -6.37 26.46
N PHE A 65 22.89 -5.91 25.46
CA PHE A 65 22.45 -5.85 24.07
C PHE A 65 22.23 -7.23 23.46
N VAL A 66 23.12 -8.19 23.74
CA VAL A 66 22.95 -9.59 23.32
C VAL A 66 21.68 -10.16 23.94
N ALA A 67 21.52 -10.04 25.26
CA ALA A 67 20.33 -10.52 25.98
C ALA A 67 19.03 -9.91 25.45
N TYR A 68 19.02 -8.61 25.16
CA TYR A 68 17.86 -7.94 24.54
C TYR A 68 17.53 -8.50 23.15
N LYS A 69 18.54 -8.77 22.32
CA LYS A 69 18.35 -9.27 20.96
C LYS A 69 17.99 -10.76 20.89
N THR A 70 18.53 -11.56 21.79
CA THR A 70 18.29 -13.01 21.85
C THR A 70 17.14 -13.40 22.75
N GLY A 71 16.69 -12.49 23.62
CA GLY A 71 15.52 -12.70 24.47
C GLY A 71 14.22 -12.82 23.68
N GLU A 72 13.20 -13.36 24.33
CA GLU A 72 11.89 -13.68 23.74
C GLU A 72 11.25 -12.49 23.02
N GLN A 73 11.27 -11.30 23.65
CA GLN A 73 10.70 -10.09 23.06
C GLN A 73 11.42 -9.67 21.76
N GLY A 74 12.75 -9.79 21.73
CA GLY A 74 13.57 -9.45 20.57
C GLY A 74 13.32 -10.41 19.40
N GLN A 75 13.26 -11.71 19.68
CA GLN A 75 12.94 -12.74 18.70
C GLN A 75 11.52 -12.60 18.17
N ALA A 76 10.53 -12.39 19.04
CA ALA A 76 9.14 -12.20 18.66
C ALA A 76 8.93 -10.96 17.78
N MET A 77 9.64 -9.85 18.07
CA MET A 77 9.61 -8.66 17.21
C MET A 77 10.22 -8.96 15.82
N MET A 78 11.30 -9.73 15.77
CA MET A 78 11.96 -10.09 14.51
C MET A 78 11.08 -11.00 13.64
N GLU A 79 10.50 -12.06 14.22
CA GLU A 79 9.60 -12.97 13.48
C GLU A 79 8.38 -12.22 12.97
N ARG A 80 7.76 -11.37 13.78
CA ARG A 80 6.65 -10.50 13.33
C ARG A 80 7.06 -9.61 12.16
N ASN A 81 8.24 -9.02 12.21
CA ASN A 81 8.73 -8.17 11.11
C ASN A 81 9.02 -8.99 9.84
N LYS A 82 9.52 -10.21 9.97
CA LYS A 82 9.77 -11.15 8.86
C LYS A 82 8.46 -11.59 8.22
N GLU A 83 7.47 -11.98 9.02
CA GLU A 83 6.12 -12.29 8.55
C GLU A 83 5.48 -11.11 7.82
N ASN A 84 5.61 -9.90 8.38
CA ASN A 84 5.08 -8.69 7.75
C ASN A 84 5.79 -8.37 6.43
N ALA A 85 7.11 -8.59 6.35
CA ALA A 85 7.86 -8.44 5.11
C ALA A 85 7.42 -9.47 4.05
N ALA A 86 7.18 -10.72 4.46
CA ALA A 86 6.72 -11.79 3.56
C ALA A 86 5.31 -11.53 3.01
N LYS A 87 4.44 -10.81 3.75
CA LYS A 87 3.11 -10.40 3.27
C LYS A 87 3.17 -9.36 2.14
N LYS A 88 4.32 -8.73 1.89
CA LYS A 88 4.45 -7.70 0.86
C LYS A 88 4.44 -8.32 -0.53
N LYS A 89 3.26 -8.41 -1.14
CA LYS A 89 3.09 -8.96 -2.50
C LYS A 89 3.79 -8.13 -3.58
N TYR A 90 3.65 -6.80 -3.53
CA TYR A 90 4.20 -5.91 -4.56
C TYR A 90 5.39 -5.12 -3.99
N HIS A 91 6.59 -5.44 -4.49
CA HIS A 91 7.82 -4.73 -4.12
C HIS A 91 7.94 -3.43 -4.89
N HIS A 92 8.18 -2.34 -4.17
CA HIS A 92 8.31 -1.00 -4.71
C HIS A 92 9.78 -0.73 -5.04
N HIS A 93 10.08 -0.18 -6.22
CA HIS A 93 11.46 0.01 -6.68
C HIS A 93 12.04 1.39 -6.34
N LEU A 94 11.23 2.30 -5.81
CA LEU A 94 11.66 3.65 -5.44
C LEU A 94 11.96 3.78 -3.93
N GLY A 95 12.92 4.66 -3.62
CA GLY A 95 13.18 5.13 -2.24
C GLY A 95 12.19 6.21 -1.78
N SER A 96 12.40 6.76 -0.58
CA SER A 96 11.51 7.76 0.03
C SER A 96 11.35 9.06 -0.78
N GLY A 97 12.40 9.48 -1.50
CA GLY A 97 12.39 10.61 -2.44
C GLY A 97 12.36 10.18 -3.91
N GLY A 98 12.08 8.91 -4.20
CA GLY A 98 12.21 8.39 -5.57
C GLY A 98 11.17 8.94 -6.53
N TYR A 99 9.96 9.26 -6.05
CA TYR A 99 8.89 9.79 -6.90
C TYR A 99 9.27 11.11 -7.59
N SER A 100 9.86 12.07 -6.86
CA SER A 100 10.26 13.35 -7.45
C SER A 100 11.33 13.22 -8.53
N VAL A 101 12.10 12.14 -8.52
CA VAL A 101 13.12 11.85 -9.53
C VAL A 101 12.56 10.99 -10.68
N ALA A 102 11.56 10.15 -10.40
CA ALA A 102 11.01 9.20 -11.36
C ALA A 102 9.88 9.79 -12.20
N MET A 103 9.04 10.67 -11.63
CA MET A 103 7.92 11.29 -12.34
C MET A 103 8.35 11.96 -13.66
N PRO A 104 9.39 12.83 -13.70
CA PRO A 104 9.80 13.46 -14.95
C PRO A 104 10.23 12.44 -16.02
N LYS A 105 10.83 11.32 -15.60
CA LYS A 105 11.26 10.25 -16.52
C LYS A 105 10.07 9.52 -17.14
N TRP A 106 9.01 9.29 -16.37
CA TRP A 106 7.80 8.65 -16.89
C TRP A 106 7.03 9.59 -17.82
N GLU A 107 6.97 10.88 -17.48
CA GLU A 107 6.38 11.92 -18.33
C GLU A 107 7.12 12.03 -19.67
N GLU A 108 8.46 11.98 -19.66
CA GLU A 108 9.28 11.97 -20.88
C GLU A 108 9.01 10.74 -21.75
N ILE A 109 8.85 9.56 -21.14
CA ILE A 109 8.49 8.33 -21.88
C ILE A 109 7.11 8.49 -22.55
N GLU A 110 6.08 8.93 -21.81
CA GLU A 110 4.74 9.14 -22.38
C GLU A 110 4.75 10.24 -23.47
N ALA A 111 5.50 11.33 -23.26
CA ALA A 111 5.63 12.41 -24.25
C ALA A 111 6.34 11.94 -25.53
N SER A 112 7.39 11.11 -25.42
CA SER A 112 8.10 10.56 -26.58
C SER A 112 7.23 9.63 -27.44
N LEU A 113 6.29 8.91 -26.82
CA LEU A 113 5.30 8.10 -27.53
C LEU A 113 4.30 9.00 -28.26
N LEU A 114 3.82 10.03 -27.57
CA LEU A 114 2.88 11.00 -28.14
C LEU A 114 3.47 11.78 -29.33
N GLU A 115 4.74 12.19 -29.25
CA GLU A 115 5.45 12.86 -30.35
C GLU A 115 5.54 11.98 -31.60
N ARG A 116 5.62 10.65 -31.40
CA ARG A 116 5.60 9.66 -32.47
C ARG A 116 4.19 9.30 -32.95
N GLY A 117 3.16 9.94 -32.41
CA GLY A 117 1.76 9.66 -32.72
C GLY A 117 1.25 8.34 -32.16
N ILE A 118 1.92 7.77 -31.16
CA ILE A 118 1.53 6.52 -30.49
C ILE A 118 0.81 6.88 -29.19
N GLU A 119 -0.43 6.44 -29.05
CA GLU A 119 -1.18 6.56 -27.80
C GLU A 119 -0.71 5.48 -26.82
N SER A 120 -0.30 5.89 -25.62
CA SER A 120 0.11 4.93 -24.58
C SER A 120 -1.10 4.21 -23.99
N ALA A 121 -0.92 2.94 -23.62
CA ALA A 121 -1.95 2.17 -22.92
C ALA A 121 -2.35 2.76 -21.55
N THR A 122 -1.52 3.65 -21.00
CA THR A 122 -1.78 4.39 -19.75
C THR A 122 -2.38 5.77 -19.99
N ALA A 123 -2.67 6.19 -21.23
CA ALA A 123 -3.10 7.55 -21.54
C ALA A 123 -4.32 7.99 -20.71
N ASN A 124 -5.33 7.11 -20.61
CA ASN A 124 -6.57 7.34 -19.84
C ASN A 124 -6.50 6.92 -18.36
N TRP A 125 -5.34 6.48 -17.87
CA TRP A 125 -5.23 6.03 -16.48
C TRP A 125 -5.16 7.20 -15.49
N PRO A 126 -5.79 7.09 -14.31
CA PRO A 126 -5.55 8.02 -13.22
C PRO A 126 -4.07 8.05 -12.83
N GLU A 127 -3.56 9.24 -12.51
CA GLU A 127 -2.16 9.48 -12.14
C GLU A 127 -1.64 8.49 -11.07
N ARG A 128 -2.46 8.25 -10.04
CA ARG A 128 -2.15 7.31 -8.95
C ARG A 128 -1.91 5.88 -9.46
N SER A 129 -2.73 5.43 -10.40
CA SER A 129 -2.65 4.11 -11.03
C SER A 129 -1.40 4.00 -11.91
N LYS A 130 -1.11 5.02 -12.72
CA LYS A 130 0.13 5.09 -13.53
C LYS A 130 1.38 4.98 -12.66
N PHE A 131 1.45 5.82 -11.62
CA PHE A 131 2.62 5.90 -10.75
C PHE A 131 2.84 4.60 -9.97
N TRP A 132 1.76 3.96 -9.50
CA TRP A 132 1.87 2.63 -8.90
C TRP A 132 2.46 1.63 -9.91
N TYR A 133 1.90 1.56 -11.11
CA TYR A 133 2.35 0.63 -12.16
C TYR A 133 3.85 0.80 -12.48
N TYR A 134 4.28 2.02 -12.76
CA TYR A 134 5.69 2.30 -13.07
C TYR A 134 6.63 2.01 -11.89
N THR A 135 6.20 2.33 -10.68
CA THR A 135 7.02 2.11 -9.49
C THR A 135 7.22 0.64 -9.14
N HIS A 136 6.30 -0.22 -9.59
CA HIS A 136 6.33 -1.65 -9.32
C HIS A 136 6.88 -2.48 -10.49
N GLY A 137 7.61 -1.85 -11.41
CA GLY A 137 8.33 -2.51 -12.50
C GLY A 137 7.55 -2.59 -13.82
N GLY A 138 6.43 -1.88 -13.93
CA GLY A 138 5.76 -1.65 -15.20
C GLY A 138 6.49 -0.60 -16.05
N THR A 139 6.39 -0.73 -17.37
CA THR A 139 6.88 0.26 -18.34
C THR A 139 6.04 0.18 -19.61
N LEU A 140 6.25 1.11 -20.54
CA LEU A 140 5.61 1.09 -21.85
C LEU A 140 6.57 0.54 -22.91
N ASN A 141 6.01 -0.17 -23.88
CA ASN A 141 6.74 -0.58 -25.07
C ASN A 141 6.96 0.65 -25.98
N PRO A 142 8.22 1.00 -26.33
CA PRO A 142 8.50 2.14 -27.19
C PRO A 142 7.93 2.01 -28.62
N ALA A 143 7.61 0.80 -29.09
CA ALA A 143 7.16 0.59 -30.47
C ALA A 143 5.66 0.90 -30.66
N ASP A 144 4.82 0.51 -29.69
CA ASP A 144 3.36 0.52 -29.82
C ASP A 144 2.62 1.11 -28.60
N GLY A 145 3.34 1.53 -27.56
CA GLY A 145 2.76 2.10 -26.35
C GLY A 145 2.08 1.10 -25.42
N SER A 146 2.18 -0.20 -25.69
CA SER A 146 1.57 -1.27 -24.87
C SER A 146 2.25 -1.44 -23.50
N LEU A 147 1.53 -2.03 -22.55
CA LEU A 147 2.03 -2.29 -21.20
C LEU A 147 3.06 -3.44 -21.20
N VAL A 148 4.22 -3.19 -20.58
CA VAL A 148 5.28 -4.18 -20.37
C VAL A 148 5.50 -4.37 -18.87
N PHE A 149 5.33 -5.60 -18.39
CA PHE A 149 5.45 -5.90 -16.97
C PHE A 149 5.90 -7.33 -16.69
N GLY A 150 6.55 -7.53 -15.54
CA GLY A 150 6.93 -8.86 -15.06
C GLY A 150 5.78 -9.60 -14.36
N ASP A 151 5.99 -10.89 -14.08
CA ASP A 151 4.97 -11.77 -13.48
C ASP A 151 4.45 -11.28 -12.13
N GLN A 152 5.28 -10.59 -11.36
CA GLN A 152 4.94 -10.09 -10.02
C GLN A 152 3.76 -9.12 -10.03
N ILE A 153 3.61 -8.31 -11.09
CA ILE A 153 2.51 -7.33 -11.20
C ILE A 153 1.52 -7.66 -12.32
N ARG A 154 1.76 -8.71 -13.12
CA ARG A 154 0.93 -9.11 -14.27
C ARG A 154 -0.57 -9.08 -13.96
N GLU A 155 -0.94 -9.73 -12.87
CA GLU A 155 -2.33 -9.86 -12.47
C GLU A 155 -2.92 -8.52 -11.99
N ALA A 156 -2.16 -7.72 -11.24
CA ALA A 156 -2.60 -6.40 -10.81
C ALA A 156 -2.74 -5.43 -12.00
N ALA A 157 -1.80 -5.48 -12.94
CA ALA A 157 -1.80 -4.64 -14.13
C ALA A 157 -3.01 -4.93 -15.02
N ARG A 158 -3.35 -6.22 -15.23
CA ARG A 158 -4.56 -6.62 -15.97
C ARG A 158 -5.84 -6.07 -15.35
N ARG A 159 -6.04 -6.32 -14.05
CA ARG A 159 -7.22 -5.79 -13.34
C ARG A 159 -7.27 -4.27 -13.33
N LEU A 160 -6.11 -3.62 -13.31
CA LEU A 160 -6.04 -2.16 -13.34
C LEU A 160 -6.53 -1.64 -14.68
N THR A 161 -6.13 -2.26 -15.79
CA THR A 161 -6.70 -1.98 -17.12
C THR A 161 -8.22 -2.15 -17.11
N ASP A 162 -8.71 -3.32 -16.67
CA ASP A 162 -10.14 -3.64 -16.65
C ASP A 162 -10.95 -2.64 -15.79
N THR A 163 -10.38 -2.25 -14.64
CA THR A 163 -11.04 -1.32 -13.72
C THR A 163 -11.06 0.11 -14.27
N VAL A 164 -9.98 0.55 -14.92
CA VAL A 164 -9.95 1.86 -15.58
C VAL A 164 -10.94 1.90 -16.74
N GLU A 165 -11.05 0.82 -17.51
CA GLU A 165 -12.05 0.71 -18.57
C GLU A 165 -13.47 0.77 -17.99
N ALA A 166 -13.76 0.01 -16.93
CA ALA A 166 -15.06 0.06 -16.24
C ALA A 166 -15.39 1.45 -15.67
N SER A 167 -14.38 2.17 -15.17
CA SER A 167 -14.50 3.56 -14.71
C SER A 167 -14.85 4.50 -15.86
N SER A 168 -14.14 4.36 -17.00
CA SER A 168 -14.38 5.16 -18.20
C SER A 168 -15.76 4.95 -18.82
N GLN A 169 -16.30 3.73 -18.70
CA GLN A 169 -17.66 3.37 -19.13
C GLN A 169 -18.75 3.76 -18.11
N GLY A 170 -18.36 4.31 -16.96
CA GLY A 170 -19.29 4.72 -15.89
C GLY A 170 -19.86 3.55 -15.08
N MET A 171 -19.40 2.33 -15.29
CA MET A 171 -19.81 1.14 -14.50
C MET A 171 -19.20 1.15 -13.10
N PHE A 172 -18.04 1.78 -12.95
CA PHE A 172 -17.39 1.98 -11.66
C PHE A 172 -17.25 3.47 -11.39
N ARG A 173 -17.63 3.90 -10.18
CA ARG A 173 -17.43 5.28 -9.74
C ARG A 173 -16.43 5.28 -8.58
N PRO A 174 -15.19 5.77 -8.81
CA PRO A 174 -14.19 5.92 -7.77
C PRO A 174 -14.69 6.80 -6.61
N ASP A 175 -14.38 6.39 -5.37
CA ASP A 175 -14.61 7.20 -4.16
C ASP A 175 -13.38 7.10 -3.23
N LYS A 176 -12.53 8.13 -3.21
CA LYS A 176 -11.33 8.23 -2.36
C LYS A 176 -10.42 7.01 -2.48
N GLY A 177 -10.25 6.28 -1.37
CA GLY A 177 -9.46 5.06 -1.25
C GLY A 177 -10.15 3.82 -1.82
N LYS A 178 -11.36 3.94 -2.40
CA LYS A 178 -12.05 2.93 -3.22
C LYS A 178 -12.04 3.41 -4.68
N ASP A 179 -10.85 3.57 -5.24
CA ASP A 179 -10.63 3.93 -6.64
C ASP A 179 -10.11 2.72 -7.45
N GLU A 180 -9.76 2.97 -8.71
CA GLU A 180 -9.34 1.94 -9.65
C GLU A 180 -8.14 1.14 -9.13
N LEU A 181 -7.17 1.85 -8.55
CA LEU A 181 -5.99 1.21 -7.99
C LEU A 181 -6.35 0.32 -6.80
N SER A 182 -7.16 0.80 -5.86
CA SER A 182 -7.54 -0.01 -4.69
C SER A 182 -8.35 -1.25 -5.08
N LEU A 183 -9.24 -1.14 -6.07
CA LEU A 183 -10.01 -2.28 -6.58
C LEU A 183 -9.09 -3.32 -7.26
N ALA A 184 -8.19 -2.86 -8.15
CA ALA A 184 -7.24 -3.74 -8.83
C ALA A 184 -6.32 -4.49 -7.86
N LEU A 185 -5.87 -3.82 -6.80
CA LEU A 185 -5.02 -4.42 -5.77
C LEU A 185 -5.78 -5.34 -4.81
N GLN A 186 -7.13 -5.30 -4.81
CA GLN A 186 -8.00 -6.06 -3.90
C GLN A 186 -7.65 -5.87 -2.41
N THR A 187 -7.07 -4.72 -2.08
CA THR A 187 -6.70 -4.39 -0.69
C THR A 187 -7.13 -2.96 -0.41
N PRO A 188 -7.75 -2.70 0.75
CA PRO A 188 -8.17 -1.35 1.10
C PRO A 188 -6.94 -0.44 1.15
N GLU A 189 -7.15 0.82 0.78
CA GLU A 189 -6.14 1.83 1.02
C GLU A 189 -6.00 2.03 2.54
N TYR A 190 -4.76 2.03 3.04
CA TYR A 190 -4.51 2.27 4.47
C TYR A 190 -4.40 3.77 4.76
N PRO A 191 -5.01 4.27 5.86
CA PRO A 191 -4.94 5.68 6.22
C PRO A 191 -3.52 6.09 6.58
N GLY A 192 -3.10 7.26 6.10
CA GLY A 192 -1.83 7.91 6.48
C GLY A 192 -0.85 8.14 5.33
N ARG A 193 -0.84 7.27 4.31
CA ARG A 193 -0.08 7.46 3.05
C ARG A 193 -0.92 7.06 1.86
N THR A 194 -0.77 7.78 0.76
CA THR A 194 -1.45 7.48 -0.50
C THR A 194 -0.52 6.67 -1.41
N ARG A 195 -0.88 5.42 -1.71
CA ARG A 195 -0.21 4.55 -2.70
C ARG A 195 -0.10 5.28 -4.03
N GLY A 196 1.00 5.08 -4.74
CA GLY A 196 1.26 5.76 -6.02
C GLY A 196 1.64 7.24 -5.88
N LYS A 197 1.61 7.85 -4.69
CA LYS A 197 1.98 9.27 -4.48
C LYS A 197 3.10 9.48 -3.44
N GLY A 198 3.74 8.40 -2.97
CA GLY A 198 4.82 8.48 -1.98
C GLY A 198 4.35 8.78 -0.55
N VAL A 199 5.13 9.56 0.21
CA VAL A 199 4.83 9.91 1.62
C VAL A 199 3.87 11.10 1.68
N ILE A 200 2.75 10.99 0.97
CA ILE A 200 1.71 12.02 0.90
C ILE A 200 0.48 11.54 1.70
N PRO A 201 -0.04 12.34 2.65
CA PRO A 201 -1.23 11.99 3.40
C PRO A 201 -2.48 12.09 2.52
N TRP A 202 -3.52 11.32 2.85
CA TRP A 202 -4.74 11.27 2.05
C TRP A 202 -5.42 12.62 1.81
N LYS A 203 -5.35 13.55 2.76
CA LYS A 203 -5.90 14.92 2.59
C LYS A 203 -5.31 15.66 1.38
N ILE A 204 -4.06 15.35 1.03
CA ILE A 204 -3.36 15.91 -0.12
C ILE A 204 -3.45 14.96 -1.33
N GLY A 205 -3.36 13.64 -1.10
CA GLY A 205 -3.39 12.64 -2.16
C GLY A 205 -4.74 12.48 -2.88
N PHE A 206 -5.85 12.76 -2.18
CA PHE A 206 -7.23 12.77 -2.70
C PHE A 206 -7.82 14.17 -2.54
N LYS A 207 -7.23 15.14 -3.23
CA LYS A 207 -7.56 16.56 -3.07
C LYS A 207 -8.98 16.87 -3.59
N GLU A 208 -9.42 16.13 -4.60
CA GLU A 208 -10.73 16.19 -5.22
C GLU A 208 -11.82 15.90 -4.18
N ASP A 209 -11.56 14.95 -3.28
CA ASP A 209 -12.48 14.52 -2.24
C ASP A 209 -12.35 15.32 -0.93
N ILE A 210 -11.54 16.38 -0.89
CA ILE A 210 -11.25 17.11 0.36
C ILE A 210 -12.51 17.62 1.07
N HIS A 211 -13.54 18.00 0.29
CA HIS A 211 -14.81 18.52 0.76
C HIS A 211 -15.59 17.48 1.60
N THR A 212 -15.40 16.19 1.32
CA THR A 212 -16.10 15.11 2.00
C THR A 212 -15.55 14.80 3.39
N TYR A 213 -14.31 15.21 3.72
CA TYR A 213 -13.66 14.93 5.03
C TYR A 213 -14.37 15.56 6.21
N ARG A 214 -15.05 16.70 5.99
CA ARG A 214 -15.79 17.40 7.04
C ARG A 214 -17.18 16.80 7.25
N SER A 215 -17.64 15.92 6.35
CA SER A 215 -19.00 15.37 6.36
C SER A 215 -19.00 13.91 6.84
N ARG A 216 -19.94 13.53 7.71
CA ARG A 216 -20.21 12.12 8.08
C ARG A 216 -20.89 11.33 6.94
N MET A 217 -21.05 11.92 5.75
CA MET A 217 -21.82 11.34 4.65
C MET A 217 -21.22 10.03 4.12
N GLY A 218 -19.90 9.86 4.15
CA GLY A 218 -19.25 8.62 3.69
C GLY A 218 -19.67 7.40 4.52
N SER A 219 -19.69 7.53 5.85
CA SER A 219 -20.16 6.46 6.73
C SER A 219 -21.63 6.14 6.51
N LYS A 220 -22.47 7.16 6.25
CA LYS A 220 -23.89 6.98 5.99
C LYS A 220 -24.14 6.24 4.67
N ARG A 221 -23.44 6.61 3.59
CA ARG A 221 -23.50 5.92 2.31
C ARG A 221 -23.03 4.46 2.42
N ASP A 222 -21.95 4.21 3.15
CA ASP A 222 -21.45 2.83 3.37
C ASP A 222 -22.46 1.97 4.16
N THR A 223 -23.18 2.55 5.12
CA THR A 223 -24.25 1.85 5.83
C THR A 223 -25.46 1.60 4.93
N GLU A 224 -25.87 2.59 4.13
CA GLU A 224 -26.99 2.46 3.18
C GLU A 224 -26.70 1.39 2.12
N ALA A 225 -25.49 1.35 1.56
CA ALA A 225 -25.09 0.34 0.59
C ALA A 225 -25.10 -1.08 1.20
N LYS A 226 -24.68 -1.23 2.46
CA LYS A 226 -24.77 -2.51 3.18
C LYS A 226 -26.21 -2.94 3.45
N ILE A 227 -27.08 -1.99 3.78
CA ILE A 227 -28.50 -2.27 3.98
C ILE A 227 -29.12 -2.73 2.67
N ALA A 228 -28.87 -2.04 1.55
CA ALA A 228 -29.37 -2.42 0.24
C ALA A 228 -28.88 -3.82 -0.22
N ASP A 229 -27.59 -4.15 0.02
CA ASP A 229 -27.06 -5.49 -0.27
C ASP A 229 -27.75 -6.57 0.60
N LEU A 230 -27.98 -6.28 1.88
CA LEU A 230 -28.71 -7.19 2.77
C LEU A 230 -30.17 -7.35 2.33
N GLU A 231 -30.85 -6.28 1.98
CA GLU A 231 -32.23 -6.29 1.46
C GLU A 231 -32.31 -7.17 0.20
N PHE A 232 -31.41 -6.98 -0.76
CA PHE A 232 -31.34 -7.79 -1.98
C PHE A 232 -31.14 -9.29 -1.66
N ARG A 233 -30.22 -9.61 -0.75
CA ARG A 233 -29.98 -11.00 -0.34
C ARG A 233 -31.17 -11.62 0.38
N VAL A 234 -31.84 -10.86 1.24
CA VAL A 234 -33.06 -11.31 1.94
C VAL A 234 -34.18 -11.55 0.94
N SER A 235 -34.43 -10.63 0.01
CA SER A 235 -35.45 -10.80 -1.02
C SER A 235 -35.20 -12.01 -1.92
N ASN A 236 -33.96 -12.26 -2.33
CA ASN A 236 -33.62 -13.47 -3.10
C ASN A 236 -33.85 -14.76 -2.29
N TYR A 237 -33.53 -14.73 -0.99
CA TYR A 237 -33.78 -15.86 -0.11
C TYR A 237 -35.28 -16.11 0.08
N GLU A 238 -36.07 -15.07 0.32
CA GLU A 238 -37.53 -15.15 0.41
C GLU A 238 -38.16 -15.71 -0.86
N LEU A 239 -37.71 -15.26 -2.04
CA LEU A 239 -38.16 -15.79 -3.32
C LEU A 239 -37.86 -17.28 -3.44
N SER A 240 -36.63 -17.70 -3.13
CA SER A 240 -36.25 -19.13 -3.19
C SER A 240 -37.08 -20.00 -2.23
N MET A 241 -37.43 -19.48 -1.05
CA MET A 241 -38.29 -20.17 -0.11
C MET A 241 -39.73 -20.29 -0.63
N GLN A 242 -40.27 -19.23 -1.23
CA GLN A 242 -41.61 -19.26 -1.84
C GLN A 242 -41.68 -20.28 -2.98
N GLU A 243 -40.67 -20.34 -3.83
CA GLU A 243 -40.57 -21.34 -4.91
C GLU A 243 -40.50 -22.77 -4.36
N GLU A 244 -39.76 -23.00 -3.27
CA GLU A 244 -39.69 -24.32 -2.64
C GLU A 244 -41.02 -24.73 -1.98
N VAL A 245 -41.70 -23.80 -1.32
CA VAL A 245 -43.04 -24.03 -0.73
C VAL A 245 -44.06 -24.32 -1.83
N ALA A 246 -44.05 -23.57 -2.93
CA ALA A 246 -44.93 -23.80 -4.07
C ALA A 246 -44.68 -25.20 -4.67
N ARG A 247 -43.41 -25.58 -4.87
CA ARG A 247 -43.03 -26.91 -5.37
C ARG A 247 -43.54 -28.04 -4.46
N LYS A 248 -43.34 -27.92 -3.15
CA LYS A 248 -43.84 -28.90 -2.16
C LYS A 248 -45.37 -28.94 -2.11
N GLY A 249 -46.03 -27.80 -2.36
CA GLY A 249 -47.48 -27.72 -2.53
C GLY A 249 -47.95 -28.52 -3.75
N ASP A 250 -47.33 -28.31 -4.91
CA ASP A 250 -47.65 -29.01 -6.15
C ASP A 250 -47.36 -30.53 -6.06
N GLU A 251 -46.26 -30.93 -5.41
CA GLU A 251 -45.96 -32.34 -5.12
C GLU A 251 -47.02 -33.00 -4.23
N ARG A 252 -47.57 -32.26 -3.25
CA ARG A 252 -48.68 -32.77 -2.41
C ARG A 252 -50.00 -32.86 -3.16
N MET A 253 -50.28 -31.90 -4.05
CA MET A 253 -51.51 -31.90 -4.85
C MET A 253 -51.49 -33.01 -5.91
N THR A 254 -50.33 -33.26 -6.53
CA THR A 254 -50.16 -34.37 -7.50
C THR A 254 -50.27 -35.74 -6.84
N THR A 255 -49.72 -35.92 -5.65
CA THR A 255 -49.82 -37.18 -4.88
C THR A 255 -51.22 -37.46 -4.33
N HIS A 256 -52.00 -36.43 -3.98
CA HIS A 256 -53.43 -36.61 -3.63
C HIS A 256 -54.26 -36.99 -4.85
N ARG A 257 -54.03 -36.35 -6.01
CA ARG A 257 -54.79 -36.60 -7.24
C ARG A 257 -54.53 -37.98 -7.86
N SER A 258 -53.39 -38.61 -7.54
CA SER A 258 -53.06 -39.99 -7.96
C SER A 258 -53.62 -41.09 -7.04
N ASN A 259 -54.20 -40.72 -5.89
CA ASN A 259 -54.74 -41.64 -4.88
C ASN A 259 -56.28 -41.66 -4.80
N ASP A 260 -56.98 -40.91 -5.66
CA ASP A 260 -58.42 -41.06 -5.85
C ASP A 260 -58.69 -42.11 -6.95
N PRO A 261 -59.28 -43.28 -6.62
CA PRO A 261 -59.58 -44.36 -7.56
C PRO A 261 -60.79 -44.08 -8.47
#